data_AF-A0A9Q0MID4-F1
#
_entry.id   AF-A0A9Q0MID4-F1
#
_cell.length_a   1.000
_cell.length_b   1.000
_cell.length_c   1.000
_cell.angle_alpha   90.00
_cell.angle_beta   90.00
_cell.angle_gamma   90.00
#
_symmetry.space_group_name_H-M   'P 1'
#
loop_
_entity.id
_entity.type
_entity.pdbx_description
1 polymer ?
#
loop_
_entity_poly.entity_id
_entity_poly.type
_entity_poly.pdbx_seq_one_letter_code
_entity_poly.pdbx_strand_id
1 'polypeptide(L)'
;VLQQAGNIERLGRFLWSLPQCDKLQLNESVLKAKAVVAFHRGHFKELYRLLEHNQYSAHNHAKLQALWLKAHYVEAEKLRGRPLGAVGKYRVRRKFPLPRTIWDGEETSYCFKEKSRSVLRDWYTHNPYPSPREKRELAEGTGLTTTQ
;
A
#
# COMPACT_ATOMS: atom_id res chain seq x y z
N VAL A 1 -12.46 -3.98 16.44
CA VAL A 1 -12.85 -5.12 17.30
C VAL A 1 -12.63 -6.48 16.62
N LEU A 2 -13.47 -6.98 15.69
CA LEU A 2 -13.31 -8.34 15.14
C LEU A 2 -12.03 -8.57 14.31
N GLN A 3 -11.62 -7.58 13.51
CA GLN A 3 -10.36 -7.63 12.75
C GLN A 3 -9.11 -7.56 13.67
N GLN A 4 -9.23 -6.91 14.83
CA GLN A 4 -8.15 -6.78 15.82
C GLN A 4 -8.06 -8.03 16.71
N ALA A 5 -9.18 -8.73 16.92
CA ALA A 5 -9.25 -9.97 17.68
C ALA A 5 -8.83 -11.23 16.90
N GLY A 6 -8.34 -11.08 15.65
CA GLY A 6 -7.85 -12.19 14.82
C GLY A 6 -8.92 -13.19 14.37
N ASN A 7 -10.21 -12.94 14.63
CA ASN A 7 -11.27 -13.90 14.35
C ASN A 7 -11.86 -13.68 12.94
N ILE A 8 -11.08 -14.06 11.93
CA ILE A 8 -11.42 -13.86 10.52
C ILE A 8 -12.67 -14.65 10.10
N GLU A 9 -12.89 -15.84 10.66
CA GLU A 9 -14.08 -16.64 10.35
C GLU A 9 -15.37 -16.02 10.88
N ARG A 10 -15.36 -15.47 12.10
CA ARG A 10 -16.51 -14.69 12.60
C ARG A 10 -16.73 -13.43 11.77
N LEU A 11 -15.65 -12.76 11.33
CA LEU A 11 -15.76 -11.60 10.45
C LEU A 11 -16.40 -11.97 9.10
N GLY A 12 -16.02 -13.10 8.51
CA GLY A 12 -16.63 -13.59 7.27
C GLY A 12 -18.13 -13.86 7.40
N ARG A 13 -18.57 -14.51 8.50
CA ARG A 13 -20.00 -14.75 8.77
C ARG A 13 -20.76 -13.45 9.00
N PHE A 14 -20.18 -12.51 9.77
CA PHE A 14 -20.77 -11.21 10.00
C PHE A 14 -20.98 -10.43 8.69
N LEU A 15 -19.98 -10.40 7.82
CA LEU A 15 -20.08 -9.74 6.52
C LEU A 15 -21.18 -10.34 5.64
N TRP A 16 -21.37 -11.66 5.70
CA TRP A 16 -22.44 -12.35 4.98
C TRP A 16 -23.84 -12.04 5.53
N SER A 17 -23.94 -11.75 6.83
CA SER A 17 -25.20 -11.37 7.49
C SER A 17 -25.60 -9.91 7.28
N LEU A 18 -24.73 -9.08 6.67
CA LEU A 18 -25.03 -7.67 6.45
C LEU A 18 -26.16 -7.51 5.41
N PRO A 19 -27.09 -6.57 5.61
CA PRO A 19 -28.14 -6.29 4.63
C PRO A 19 -27.53 -5.84 3.29
N GLN A 20 -28.22 -6.20 2.20
CA GLN A 20 -27.85 -5.85 0.82
C GLN A 20 -28.21 -4.40 0.50
N CYS A 21 -27.66 -3.46 1.26
CA CYS A 21 -27.84 -2.02 1.05
C CYS A 21 -26.52 -1.42 0.56
N ASP A 22 -26.54 -0.76 -0.60
CA ASP A 22 -25.34 -0.19 -1.24
C ASP A 22 -24.55 0.73 -0.32
N LYS A 23 -25.23 1.57 0.47
CA LYS A 23 -24.57 2.46 1.45
C LYS A 23 -23.69 1.71 2.44
N LEU A 24 -24.14 0.53 2.89
CA LEU A 24 -23.40 -0.30 3.83
C LEU A 24 -22.32 -1.13 3.11
N GLN A 25 -22.63 -1.65 1.93
CA GLN A 25 -21.73 -2.50 1.15
C GLN A 25 -20.54 -1.72 0.57
N LEU A 26 -20.73 -0.43 0.27
CA LEU A 26 -19.70 0.51 -0.19
C LEU A 26 -19.00 1.23 0.97
N ASN A 27 -19.38 0.96 2.23
CA ASN A 27 -18.68 1.53 3.36
C ASN A 27 -17.24 1.00 3.39
N GLU A 28 -16.27 1.91 3.47
CA GLU A 28 -14.85 1.58 3.40
C GLU A 28 -14.42 0.55 4.46
N SER A 29 -15.02 0.59 5.66
CA SER A 29 -14.73 -0.39 6.72
C SER A 29 -15.19 -1.80 6.35
N VAL A 30 -16.33 -1.90 5.66
CA VAL A 30 -16.87 -3.17 5.15
C VAL A 30 -16.01 -3.69 4.00
N LEU A 31 -15.65 -2.83 3.05
CA LEU A 31 -14.77 -3.18 1.93
C LEU A 31 -13.39 -3.67 2.41
N LYS A 32 -12.79 -2.96 3.37
CA LYS A 32 -11.54 -3.37 4.01
C LYS A 32 -11.66 -4.73 4.69
N ALA A 33 -12.77 -4.97 5.40
CA ALA A 33 -13.03 -6.25 6.05
C ALA A 33 -13.18 -7.40 5.03
N LYS A 34 -13.92 -7.17 3.93
CA LYS A 34 -14.04 -8.11 2.82
C LYS A 34 -12.68 -8.44 2.20
N ALA A 35 -11.85 -7.43 1.94
CA ALA A 35 -10.50 -7.63 1.41
C ALA A 35 -9.65 -8.53 2.32
N VAL A 36 -9.72 -8.32 3.64
CA VAL A 36 -8.99 -9.13 4.62
C VAL A 36 -9.49 -10.58 4.64
N VAL A 37 -10.80 -10.78 4.59
CA VAL A 37 -11.40 -12.12 4.54
C VAL A 37 -11.03 -12.84 3.23
N ALA A 38 -11.10 -12.14 2.09
CA ALA A 38 -10.70 -12.67 0.79
C ALA A 38 -9.23 -13.09 0.78
N PHE A 39 -8.34 -12.28 1.34
CA PHE A 39 -6.92 -12.63 1.49
C PHE A 39 -6.72 -13.90 2.33
N HIS A 40 -7.36 -13.99 3.49
CA HIS A 40 -7.21 -15.13 4.40
C HIS A 40 -7.76 -16.45 3.83
N ARG A 41 -8.80 -16.37 3.00
CA ARG A 41 -9.39 -17.51 2.29
C ARG A 41 -8.63 -17.88 1.00
N GLY A 42 -7.60 -17.12 0.63
CA GLY A 42 -6.87 -17.32 -0.63
C GLY A 42 -7.67 -16.92 -1.88
N HIS A 43 -8.76 -16.17 -1.73
CA HIS A 43 -9.58 -15.66 -2.83
C HIS A 43 -8.94 -14.39 -3.43
N PHE A 44 -7.73 -14.53 -3.98
CA PHE A 44 -6.94 -13.38 -4.40
C PHE A 44 -7.56 -12.56 -5.55
N LYS A 45 -8.27 -13.21 -6.47
CA LYS A 45 -9.02 -12.51 -7.54
C LYS A 45 -10.06 -11.54 -6.98
N GLU A 46 -10.75 -11.93 -5.91
CA GLU A 46 -11.74 -11.07 -5.24
C GLU A 46 -11.05 -9.93 -4.50
N LEU A 47 -9.95 -10.22 -3.80
CA LEU A 47 -9.11 -9.20 -3.18
C LEU A 47 -8.67 -8.13 -4.19
N TYR A 48 -8.13 -8.54 -5.34
CA TYR A 48 -7.66 -7.60 -6.37
C TYR A 48 -8.79 -6.72 -6.88
N ARG A 49 -9.94 -7.32 -7.21
CA ARG A 49 -11.13 -6.57 -7.64
C ARG A 49 -11.57 -5.53 -6.60
N LEU A 50 -11.64 -5.92 -5.33
CA LEU A 50 -12.03 -5.01 -4.23
C LEU A 50 -11.05 -3.84 -4.10
N LEU A 51 -9.75 -4.11 -4.22
CA LEU A 51 -8.72 -3.09 -4.09
C LEU A 51 -8.66 -2.18 -5.31
N GLU A 52 -8.88 -2.67 -6.53
CA GLU A 52 -8.79 -1.88 -7.77
C GLU A 52 -10.02 -0.98 -8.04
N HIS A 53 -11.21 -1.36 -7.55
CA HIS A 53 -12.46 -0.72 -7.97
C HIS A 53 -13.11 0.17 -6.91
N ASN A 54 -12.54 0.26 -5.70
CA ASN A 54 -13.09 1.08 -4.63
C ASN A 54 -12.05 2.04 -4.10
N GLN A 55 -12.45 3.28 -3.81
CA GLN A 55 -11.55 4.26 -3.23
C GLN A 55 -11.38 4.03 -1.73
N TYR A 56 -10.14 4.14 -1.27
CA TYR A 56 -9.81 4.01 0.15
C TYR A 56 -9.12 5.28 0.65
N SER A 57 -9.37 5.60 1.91
CA SER A 57 -8.73 6.70 2.62
C SER A 57 -7.26 6.38 2.89
N ALA A 58 -6.40 7.41 2.85
CA ALA A 58 -4.94 7.28 3.01
C ALA A 58 -4.52 6.49 4.27
N HIS A 59 -5.23 6.64 5.38
CA HIS A 59 -4.95 5.93 6.63
C HIS A 59 -5.09 4.39 6.52
N ASN A 60 -5.85 3.89 5.53
CA ASN A 60 -6.00 2.46 5.26
C ASN A 60 -5.00 1.94 4.22
N HIS A 61 -4.38 2.82 3.41
CA HIS A 61 -3.53 2.43 2.28
C HIS A 61 -2.41 1.48 2.70
N ALA A 62 -1.63 1.80 3.73
CA ALA A 62 -0.51 0.96 4.17
C ALA A 62 -0.92 -0.51 4.43
N LYS A 63 -2.09 -0.72 5.03
CA LYS A 63 -2.60 -2.07 5.31
C LYS A 63 -3.06 -2.79 4.04
N LEU A 64 -3.74 -2.09 3.14
CA LEU A 64 -4.26 -2.66 1.90
C LEU A 64 -3.14 -2.96 0.90
N GLN A 65 -2.13 -2.07 0.81
CA GLN A 65 -0.92 -2.29 0.03
C GLN A 65 -0.17 -3.54 0.52
N ALA A 66 -0.09 -3.75 1.84
CA ALA A 66 0.52 -4.96 2.40
C ALA A 66 -0.24 -6.23 2.00
N LEU A 67 -1.58 -6.19 1.94
CA LEU A 67 -2.39 -7.33 1.47
C LEU A 67 -2.15 -7.61 -0.01
N TRP A 68 -2.19 -6.58 -0.85
CA TRP A 68 -1.92 -6.66 -2.29
C TRP A 68 -0.57 -7.34 -2.57
N LEU A 69 0.49 -6.82 -1.95
CA LEU A 69 1.85 -7.33 -2.14
C LEU A 69 1.99 -8.77 -1.64
N LYS A 70 1.47 -9.07 -0.44
CA LYS A 70 1.54 -10.43 0.10
C LYS A 70 0.79 -11.43 -0.78
N ALA A 71 -0.38 -11.07 -1.30
CA ALA A 71 -1.18 -11.96 -2.15
C ALA A 71 -0.40 -12.34 -3.41
N HIS A 72 0.15 -11.35 -4.12
CA HIS A 72 0.96 -11.61 -5.30
C HIS A 72 2.25 -12.39 -5.00
N TYR A 73 2.88 -12.16 -3.85
CA TYR A 73 4.03 -12.98 -3.43
C TYR A 73 3.62 -14.44 -3.21
N VAL A 74 2.51 -14.68 -2.49
CA VAL A 74 2.01 -16.05 -2.24
C VAL A 74 1.69 -16.77 -3.55
N GLU A 75 1.02 -16.12 -4.50
CA GLU A 75 0.75 -16.72 -5.81
C GLU A 75 2.02 -17.03 -6.59
N ALA A 76 2.99 -16.11 -6.59
CA ALA A 76 4.26 -16.30 -7.27
C ALA A 76 5.15 -17.37 -6.61
N GLU A 77 5.14 -17.48 -5.28
CA GLU A 77 5.82 -18.55 -4.53
C GLU A 77 5.20 -19.91 -4.84
N LYS A 78 3.85 -19.99 -4.84
CA LYS A 78 3.11 -21.20 -5.19
C LYS A 78 3.41 -21.67 -6.61
N LEU A 79 3.45 -20.76 -7.58
CA LEU A 79 3.79 -21.09 -8.97
C LEU A 79 5.24 -21.59 -9.11
N ARG A 80 6.17 -21.05 -8.32
CA ARG A 80 7.60 -21.40 -8.39
C ARG A 80 7.97 -22.61 -7.55
N GLY A 81 7.11 -23.06 -6.63
CA GLY A 81 7.39 -24.13 -5.68
C GLY A 81 8.49 -23.82 -4.66
N ARG A 82 8.89 -22.54 -4.52
CA ARG A 82 9.93 -22.11 -3.57
C ARG A 82 9.74 -20.65 -3.11
N PRO A 83 10.26 -20.28 -1.93
CA PRO A 83 10.18 -18.91 -1.42
C PRO A 83 10.81 -17.87 -2.37
N LEU A 84 10.26 -16.65 -2.36
CA LEU A 84 10.82 -15.52 -3.11
C LEU A 84 11.93 -14.84 -2.31
N GLY A 85 13.13 -14.81 -2.91
CA GLY A 85 14.18 -13.89 -2.49
C GLY A 85 13.88 -12.43 -2.86
N ALA A 86 14.77 -11.50 -2.46
CA ALA A 86 14.60 -10.06 -2.67
C ALA A 86 14.34 -9.68 -4.15
N VAL A 87 15.11 -10.26 -5.07
CA VAL A 87 14.96 -10.03 -6.52
C VAL A 87 13.62 -10.54 -7.04
N GLY A 88 13.15 -11.69 -6.53
CA GLY A 88 11.84 -12.23 -6.87
C GLY A 88 10.72 -11.29 -6.45
N LYS A 89 10.76 -10.79 -5.21
CA LYS A 89 9.80 -9.81 -4.71
C LYS A 89 9.83 -8.50 -5.51
N TYR A 90 11.02 -8.04 -5.89
CA TYR A 90 11.17 -6.87 -6.77
C TYR A 90 10.47 -7.05 -8.13
N ARG A 91 10.68 -8.19 -8.80
CA ARG A 91 10.02 -8.50 -10.08
C ARG A 91 8.50 -8.54 -9.96
N VAL A 92 7.98 -9.09 -8.87
CA VAL A 92 6.54 -9.12 -8.61
C VAL A 92 5.98 -7.70 -8.45
N ARG A 93 6.64 -6.83 -7.67
CA ARG A 93 6.22 -5.41 -7.52
C ARG A 93 6.20 -4.65 -8.85
N ARG A 94 7.17 -4.91 -9.73
CA ARG A 94 7.22 -4.31 -11.07
C ARG A 94 6.11 -4.83 -11.99
N LYS A 95 5.76 -6.12 -11.87
CA LYS A 95 4.71 -6.74 -12.68
C LYS A 95 3.30 -6.34 -12.22
N PHE A 96 3.12 -6.18 -10.92
CA PHE A 96 1.82 -5.86 -10.29
C PHE A 96 1.96 -4.62 -9.40
N PRO A 97 2.02 -3.41 -10.01
CA PRO A 97 2.09 -2.17 -9.26
C PRO A 97 0.85 -1.98 -8.38
N LEU A 98 0.96 -1.12 -7.37
CA LEU A 98 -0.18 -0.79 -6.51
C LEU A 98 -1.25 -0.04 -7.31
N PRO A 99 -2.54 -0.39 -7.18
CA PRO A 99 -3.59 0.37 -7.84
C PRO A 99 -3.78 1.75 -7.18
N ARG A 100 -4.17 2.75 -8.00
CA ARG A 100 -4.37 4.17 -7.62
C ARG A 100 -5.38 4.37 -6.48
N THR A 101 -6.25 3.39 -6.26
CA THR A 101 -7.25 3.35 -5.20
C THR A 101 -6.70 3.14 -3.79
N ILE A 102 -5.50 2.57 -3.69
CA ILE A 102 -4.79 2.34 -2.42
C ILE A 102 -3.39 2.94 -2.43
N TRP A 103 -3.11 3.83 -3.40
CA TRP A 103 -1.82 4.46 -3.58
C TRP A 103 -2.00 5.84 -4.20
N ASP A 104 -1.38 6.85 -3.57
CA ASP A 104 -1.39 8.25 -3.98
C ASP A 104 -0.69 8.52 -5.32
N GLY A 105 -0.03 7.52 -5.90
CA GLY A 105 0.64 7.63 -7.19
C GLY A 105 1.99 8.33 -7.13
N GLU A 106 2.50 8.61 -5.92
CA GLU A 106 3.80 9.23 -5.73
C GLU A 106 4.88 8.13 -5.75
N GLU A 107 5.62 8.05 -6.85
CA GLU A 107 6.74 7.12 -6.96
C GLU A 107 7.79 7.43 -5.89
N THR A 108 8.31 6.36 -5.26
CA THR A 108 9.43 6.44 -4.34
C THR A 108 10.64 5.77 -4.95
N SER A 109 11.76 6.51 -5.04
CA SER A 109 13.05 6.02 -5.49
C SER A 109 14.04 6.10 -4.34
N TYR A 110 14.63 4.97 -3.97
CA TYR A 110 15.50 4.83 -2.78
C TYR A 110 14.82 5.30 -1.48
N CYS A 111 13.54 4.94 -1.30
CA CYS A 111 12.69 5.36 -0.17
C CYS A 111 12.32 6.85 -0.11
N PHE A 112 12.71 7.66 -1.11
CA PHE A 112 12.35 9.07 -1.19
C PHE A 112 11.27 9.31 -2.23
N LYS A 113 10.27 10.11 -1.86
CA LYS A 113 9.19 10.57 -2.75
C LYS A 113 9.77 11.41 -3.90
N GLU A 114 9.24 11.24 -5.11
CA GLU A 114 9.75 11.97 -6.28
C GLU A 114 9.62 13.49 -6.13
N LYS A 115 8.59 13.98 -5.42
CA LYS A 115 8.46 15.42 -5.11
C LYS A 115 9.65 15.93 -4.28
N SER A 116 10.02 15.24 -3.21
CA SER A 116 11.18 15.58 -2.38
C SER A 116 12.48 15.51 -3.21
N ARG A 117 12.62 14.51 -4.07
CA ARG A 117 13.78 14.36 -4.96
C ARG A 117 13.89 15.48 -5.99
N SER A 118 12.76 15.93 -6.56
CA SER A 118 12.75 17.06 -7.50
C SER A 118 13.29 18.32 -6.85
N VAL A 119 12.78 18.67 -5.66
CA VAL A 119 13.25 19.85 -4.90
C VAL A 119 14.74 19.75 -4.61
N LEU A 120 15.24 18.58 -4.19
CA LEU A 120 16.67 18.39 -3.91
C LEU A 120 17.54 18.46 -5.17
N ARG A 121 17.07 17.93 -6.31
CA ARG A 121 17.81 18.03 -7.59
C ARG A 121 17.88 19.48 -8.04
N ASP A 122 16.76 20.20 -8.00
CA ASP A 122 16.69 21.61 -8.38
C ASP A 122 17.56 22.47 -7.47
N TRP A 123 17.62 22.19 -6.17
CA TRP A 123 18.55 22.90 -5.29
C TRP A 123 20.01 22.58 -5.62
N TYR A 124 20.35 21.31 -5.84
CA TYR A 124 21.72 20.88 -6.09
C TYR A 124 22.31 21.51 -7.36
N THR A 125 21.50 21.78 -8.39
CA THR A 125 21.96 22.49 -9.59
C THR A 125 22.31 23.95 -9.32
N HIS A 126 21.71 24.58 -8.30
CA HIS A 126 21.99 25.97 -7.91
C HIS A 126 23.10 26.07 -6.87
N ASN A 127 23.04 25.24 -5.82
CA ASN A 127 24.03 25.20 -4.74
C ASN A 127 24.23 23.75 -4.24
N PRO A 128 25.34 23.09 -4.63
CA PRO A 128 25.62 21.72 -4.20
C PRO A 128 26.05 21.60 -2.73
N TYR A 129 26.39 22.70 -2.06
CA TYR A 129 26.89 22.72 -0.69
C TYR A 129 26.07 23.66 0.19
N PRO A 130 24.85 23.25 0.60
CA PRO A 130 24.01 24.06 1.48
C PRO A 130 24.65 24.22 2.86
N SER A 131 24.55 25.42 3.41
CA SER A 131 24.88 25.72 4.79
C SER A 131 23.98 24.95 5.78
N PRO A 132 24.35 24.85 7.07
CA PRO A 132 23.51 24.21 8.08
C PRO A 132 22.11 24.82 8.24
N ARG A 133 21.91 26.07 7.82
CA ARG A 133 20.60 26.72 7.80
C ARG A 133 19.78 26.27 6.58
N GLU A 134 20.37 26.37 5.39
CA GLU A 134 19.72 25.94 4.13
C GLU A 134 19.36 24.44 4.17
N LYS A 135 20.21 23.61 4.79
CA LYS A 135 19.92 22.18 4.98
C LYS A 135 18.67 21.94 5.86
N ARG A 136 18.42 22.79 6.85
CA ARG A 136 17.19 22.73 7.67
C ARG A 136 15.97 23.17 6.87
N GLU A 137 16.10 24.24 6.09
CA GLU A 137 15.03 24.74 5.21
C GLU A 137 14.64 23.69 4.15
N LEU A 138 15.62 22.99 3.56
CA LEU A 138 15.39 21.87 2.64
C LEU A 138 14.70 20.68 3.31
N ALA A 139 15.12 20.32 4.53
CA ALA A 139 14.49 19.26 5.30
C ALA A 139 13.00 19.56 5.57
N GLU A 140 12.68 20.78 6.01
CA GLU A 140 11.31 21.25 6.22
C GLU A 140 10.49 21.24 4.92
N GLY A 141 11.04 21.77 3.83
CA GLY A 141 10.35 21.86 2.54
C GLY A 141 10.11 20.50 1.86
N THR A 142 10.96 19.51 2.14
CA THR A 142 10.84 18.16 1.56
C THR A 142 10.20 17.14 2.49
N GLY A 143 9.98 17.47 3.76
CA GLY A 143 9.51 16.55 4.79
C GLY A 143 10.54 15.46 5.16
N LEU A 144 11.81 15.66 4.83
CA LEU A 144 12.92 14.78 5.17
C LEU A 144 13.63 15.26 6.43
N THR A 145 14.44 14.39 7.04
CA THR A 145 15.35 14.80 8.11
C THR A 145 16.61 15.44 7.52
N THR A 146 17.31 16.27 8.28
CA THR A 146 18.59 16.88 7.84
C THR A 146 19.71 15.87 7.59
N THR A 147 19.55 14.62 8.03
CA THR A 147 20.53 13.54 7.82
C THR A 147 20.28 12.80 6.51
N GLN A 148 19.00 12.69 6.12
CA GLN A 148 18.58 12.15 4.82
C GLN A 148 18.96 13.09 3.68
#